data_AF-D8FGB2-F1
#
_entry.id   AF-D8FGB2-F1
#
_cell.length_a   1.000
_cell.length_b   1.000
_cell.length_c   1.000
_cell.angle_alpha   90.00
_cell.angle_beta   90.00
_cell.angle_gamma   90.00
#
_symmetry.space_group_name_H-M   'P 1'
#
loop_
_entity.id
_entity.type
_entity.pdbx_description
1 polymer ?
#
loop_
_entity_poly.entity_id
_entity_poly.type
_entity_poly.pdbx_seq_one_letter_code
_entity_poly.pdbx_strand_id
1 'polypeptide(L)'
;MYEPVSNYVLEELREQIPKISVRGEPESILLSCLYQELLSRVIEESKRFADRDSTKHITAEHLDEAVEALLGDVDRGADGAWP
;
A
#
# COMPACT_ATOMS: atom_id res chain seq x y z
N MET A 1 8.90 4.38 15.16
CA MET A 1 7.78 3.49 15.54
C MET A 1 6.90 3.46 14.31
N TYR A 2 6.79 2.32 13.62
CA TYR A 2 6.06 2.26 12.35
C TYR A 2 4.57 2.39 12.62
N GLU A 3 3.91 3.34 11.97
CA GLU A 3 2.45 3.40 11.96
C GLU A 3 1.91 2.15 11.26
N PRO A 4 0.94 1.45 11.85
CA PRO A 4 0.37 0.29 11.20
C PRO A 4 -0.36 0.75 9.93
N VAL A 5 -0.10 0.10 8.80
CA VAL A 5 -0.73 0.37 7.49
C VAL A 5 -2.27 0.46 7.59
N SER A 6 -2.87 -0.16 8.59
CA SER A 6 -4.30 -0.08 8.90
C SER A 6 -4.77 1.35 9.15
N ASN A 7 -3.94 2.20 9.77
CA ASN A 7 -4.30 3.60 10.02
C ASN A 7 -4.41 4.36 8.70
N TYR A 8 -3.43 4.20 7.81
CA TYR A 8 -3.42 4.80 6.48
C TYR A 8 -4.65 4.37 5.66
N VAL A 9 -4.94 3.06 5.65
CA VAL A 9 -6.08 2.51 4.93
C VAL A 9 -7.42 3.04 5.48
N LEU A 10 -7.54 3.22 6.79
CA LEU A 10 -8.75 3.78 7.40
C LEU A 10 -8.90 5.28 7.14
N GLU A 11 -7.80 6.03 7.05
CA GLU A 11 -7.81 7.44 6.69
C GLU A 11 -8.28 7.63 5.24
N GLU A 12 -7.66 6.94 4.29
CA GLU A 12 -8.03 6.96 2.87
C GLU A 12 -9.51 6.58 2.66
N LEU A 13 -9.98 5.55 3.38
CA LEU A 13 -11.39 5.13 3.33
C LEU A 13 -12.34 6.20 3.89
N ARG A 14 -11.94 6.91 4.94
CA ARG A 14 -12.74 8.01 5.51
C ARG A 14 -12.78 9.22 4.59
N GLU A 15 -11.72 9.49 3.82
CA GLU A 15 -11.74 10.54 2.81
C GLU A 15 -12.75 10.23 1.70
N GLN A 16 -12.76 8.99 1.22
CA GLN A 16 -13.71 8.57 0.18
C GLN A 16 -15.15 8.42 0.70
N ILE A 17 -15.31 8.04 1.98
CA ILE A 17 -16.60 7.85 2.63
C ILE A 17 -16.62 8.57 3.99
N PRO A 18 -16.88 9.90 4.02
CA PRO A 18 -16.74 10.78 5.20
C PRO A 18 -17.61 10.43 6.43
N LYS A 19 -18.52 9.47 6.29
CA LYS A 19 -19.45 9.04 7.35
C LYS A 19 -19.37 7.53 7.61
N ILE A 20 -18.33 6.86 7.13
CA ILE A 20 -18.18 5.44 7.39
C ILE A 20 -17.91 5.21 8.88
N SER A 21 -18.88 4.57 9.55
CA SER A 21 -18.71 4.10 10.93
C SER A 21 -18.54 2.59 10.88
N VAL A 22 -17.33 2.16 10.54
CA VAL A 22 -16.95 0.75 10.68
C VAL A 22 -16.43 0.56 12.09
N ARG A 23 -16.98 -0.40 12.84
CA ARG A 23 -16.48 -0.77 14.18
C ARG A 23 -16.60 -2.28 14.35
N GLY A 24 -15.60 -2.88 14.97
CA GLY A 24 -15.62 -4.29 15.36
C GLY A 24 -15.34 -5.22 14.17
N GLU A 25 -16.16 -6.26 14.02
CA GLU A 25 -15.94 -7.32 13.02
C GLU A 25 -15.92 -6.82 11.56
N PRO A 26 -16.83 -5.93 11.11
CA PRO A 26 -16.78 -5.42 9.73
C PRO A 26 -15.52 -4.62 9.42
N GLU A 27 -14.93 -3.93 10.41
CA GLU A 27 -13.69 -3.16 10.26
C GLU A 27 -12.52 -4.11 10.05
N SER A 28 -12.47 -5.17 10.88
CA SER A 28 -11.47 -6.22 10.74
C SER A 28 -11.55 -6.94 9.39
N ILE A 29 -12.77 -7.23 8.91
CA ILE A 29 -12.98 -7.88 7.60
C ILE A 29 -12.52 -6.94 6.48
N LEU A 30 -12.97 -5.69 6.51
CA LEU A 30 -12.65 -4.72 5.47
C LEU A 30 -11.15 -4.45 5.38
N LEU A 31 -10.48 -4.28 6.53
CA LEU A 31 -9.03 -4.18 6.61
C LEU A 31 -8.35 -5.43 6.05
N SER A 32 -8.81 -6.63 6.45
CA SER A 32 -8.23 -7.89 5.96
C SER A 32 -8.34 -8.03 4.44
N CYS A 33 -9.48 -7.67 3.85
CA CYS A 33 -9.66 -7.68 2.40
C CYS A 33 -8.74 -6.68 1.69
N LEU A 34 -8.62 -5.46 2.23
CA LEU A 34 -7.75 -4.43 1.65
C LEU A 34 -6.28 -4.83 1.73
N TYR A 35 -5.85 -5.40 2.86
CA TYR A 35 -4.51 -5.96 3.00
C TYR A 35 -4.24 -7.11 2.02
N GLN A 36 -5.18 -8.03 1.85
CA GLN A 36 -5.03 -9.14 0.91
C GLN A 36 -4.95 -8.66 -0.54
N GLU A 37 -5.76 -7.68 -0.92
CA GLU A 37 -5.74 -7.08 -2.25
C GLU A 37 -4.40 -6.35 -2.50
N LEU A 38 -3.97 -5.50 -1.57
CA LEU A 38 -2.70 -4.78 -1.67
C LEU A 38 -1.51 -5.74 -1.77
N LEU A 39 -1.47 -6.76 -0.91
CA LEU A 39 -0.43 -7.78 -0.96
C LEU A 39 -0.42 -8.50 -2.31
N SER A 40 -1.60 -8.88 -2.82
CA SER A 40 -1.73 -9.56 -4.11
C SER A 40 -1.17 -8.73 -5.25
N ARG A 41 -1.47 -7.42 -5.26
CA ARG A 41 -0.94 -6.48 -6.26
C ARG A 41 0.58 -6.29 -6.15
N VAL A 42 1.10 -6.09 -4.93
CA VAL A 42 2.55 -5.97 -4.72
C VAL A 42 3.29 -7.21 -5.22
N ILE A 43 2.77 -8.41 -4.95
CA ILE A 43 3.38 -9.65 -5.43
C ILE A 43 3.27 -9.79 -6.94
N GLU A 44 2.14 -9.40 -7.56
CA GLU A 44 2.00 -9.42 -9.02
C GLU A 44 3.00 -8.49 -9.69
N GLU A 45 3.14 -7.26 -9.20
CA GLU A 45 4.06 -6.27 -9.77
C GLU A 45 5.53 -6.67 -9.53
N SER A 46 5.83 -7.23 -8.35
CA SER A 46 7.16 -7.78 -8.05
C SER A 46 7.54 -8.92 -9.00
N LYS A 47 6.58 -9.76 -9.40
CA LYS A 47 6.82 -10.81 -10.41
C LYS A 47 7.10 -10.22 -11.77
N ARG A 48 6.40 -9.15 -12.17
CA ARG A 48 6.67 -8.46 -13.44
C ARG A 48 8.09 -7.88 -13.48
N PHE A 49 8.57 -7.29 -12.38
CA PHE A 49 9.95 -6.83 -12.28
C PHE A 49 10.96 -7.98 -12.28
N ALA A 50 10.68 -9.05 -11.55
CA ALA A 50 11.53 -10.23 -11.58
C ALA A 50 11.66 -10.84 -13.00
N ASP A 51 10.54 -10.93 -13.72
CA ASP A 51 10.49 -11.39 -15.11
C ASP A 51 11.24 -10.43 -16.05
N ARG A 52 11.07 -9.11 -15.89
CA ARG A 52 11.81 -8.07 -16.63
C ARG A 52 13.31 -8.24 -16.48
N ASP A 53 13.76 -8.51 -15.26
CA ASP A 53 15.18 -8.61 -14.91
C ASP A 53 15.71 -10.04 -15.07
N SER A 54 14.88 -10.96 -15.60
CA SER A 54 15.20 -12.38 -15.82
C SER A 54 15.66 -13.10 -14.55
N THR A 55 15.21 -12.62 -13.39
CA THR A 55 15.48 -13.21 -12.09
C THR A 55 14.34 -14.20 -11.81
N LYS A 56 14.66 -15.48 -11.63
CA LYS A 56 13.64 -16.53 -11.39
C LYS A 56 12.97 -16.45 -10.01
N HIS A 57 13.24 -15.38 -9.25
CA HIS A 57 12.76 -15.16 -7.88
C HIS A 57 12.63 -13.67 -7.59
N ILE A 58 11.68 -13.31 -6.71
CA ILE A 58 11.49 -11.95 -6.23
C ILE A 58 12.62 -11.59 -5.26
N THR A 59 13.26 -10.44 -5.46
CA THR A 59 14.29 -9.87 -4.59
C THR A 59 13.69 -8.72 -3.78
N ALA A 60 14.46 -8.19 -2.83
CA ALA A 60 14.06 -6.99 -2.11
C ALA A 60 13.86 -5.78 -3.06
N GLU A 61 14.74 -5.63 -4.05
CA GLU A 61 14.65 -4.53 -5.04
C GLU A 61 13.35 -4.60 -5.85
N HIS A 62 12.89 -5.80 -6.27
CA HIS A 62 11.60 -5.92 -6.97
C HIS A 62 10.41 -5.56 -6.08
N LEU A 63 10.50 -5.82 -4.77
CA LEU A 63 9.47 -5.41 -3.80
C LEU A 63 9.47 -3.88 -3.64
N ASP A 64 10.65 -3.27 -3.53
CA ASP A 64 10.79 -1.82 -3.43
C ASP A 64 10.23 -1.13 -4.68
N GLU A 65 10.58 -1.62 -5.88
CA GLU A 65 10.05 -1.12 -7.16
C GLU A 65 8.53 -1.36 -7.28
N ALA A 66 8.01 -2.50 -6.82
CA ALA A 66 6.57 -2.79 -6.82
C ALA A 66 5.79 -1.85 -5.91
N VAL A 67 6.31 -1.56 -4.73
CA VAL A 67 5.70 -0.61 -3.79
C VAL A 67 5.74 0.80 -4.37
N GLU A 68 6.87 1.23 -4.93
CA GLU A 68 7.01 2.54 -5.58
C GLU A 68 6.06 2.69 -6.77
N ALA A 69 5.93 1.65 -7.62
CA ALA A 69 5.05 1.67 -8.79
C ALA A 69 3.56 1.71 -8.42
N LEU A 70 3.15 1.01 -7.35
CA LEU A 70 1.75 0.91 -6.96
C LEU A 70 1.28 2.07 -6.10
N LEU A 71 2.15 2.58 -5.24
CA LEU A 71 1.79 3.61 -4.25
C LEU A 71 2.30 5.00 -4.63
N GLY A 72 3.26 5.13 -5.55
CA GLY A 72 3.85 6.42 -5.93
C GLY A 72 4.51 7.13 -4.75
N ASP A 73 4.99 8.38 -4.93
CA ASP A 73 5.57 9.21 -3.85
C ASP A 73 4.60 9.36 -2.67
N VAL A 74 4.66 8.46 -1.69
CA VAL A 74 3.96 8.60 -0.41
C VAL A 74 4.66 9.66 0.46
N ASP A 75 5.90 10.06 0.18
CA ASP A 75 6.44 11.36 0.61
C ASP A 75 7.76 11.75 -0.09
N ARG A 76 7.68 12.69 -1.02
CA ARG A 76 8.78 13.64 -1.32
C ARG A 76 8.25 15.08 -1.31
N GLY A 77 7.29 15.37 -0.43
CA GLY A 77 6.58 16.65 -0.37
C GLY A 77 6.54 17.31 1.02
N ALA A 78 6.86 16.60 2.10
CA ALA A 78 6.82 17.16 3.45
C ALA A 78 8.07 17.95 3.90
N ASP A 79 9.03 18.24 3.00
CA ASP A 79 10.18 19.11 3.28
C ASP A 79 10.37 20.15 2.17
N GLY A 80 9.59 21.23 2.19
CA GLY A 80 9.77 22.30 1.19
C GLY A 80 8.80 23.45 1.26
N ALA A 81 8.83 24.21 2.37
CA ALA A 81 8.53 25.63 2.48
C ALA A 81 7.55 26.27 1.44
N TRP A 82 6.36 26.61 1.93
CA TRP A 82 5.38 27.50 1.28
C TRP A 82 5.88 28.96 1.28
N PRO A 83 5.78 29.72 0.16
CA PRO A 83 5.55 31.16 0.16
C PRO A 83 4.06 31.52 0.04
#